data_AF-A0AA86IDD1-F1
#
_entry.id   AF-A0AA86IDD1-F1
#
_cell.length_a   1.000
_cell.length_b   1.000
_cell.length_c   1.000
_cell.angle_alpha   90.00
_cell.angle_beta   90.00
_cell.angle_gamma   90.00
#
_symmetry.space_group_name_H-M   'P 1'
#
loop_
_entity.id
_entity.type
_entity.pdbx_description
1 polymer ?
#
loop_
_entity_poly.entity_id
_entity_poly.type
_entity_poly.pdbx_seq_one_letter_code
_entity_poly.pdbx_strand_id
1 'polypeptide(L)'
;MTWKTEWKKWSAHKELPSELKKQMAEMNEREREESFYKQLEFGTEGMRGELGAGSNRMNIYTVRKVTAGLARYIEEKGTEAKKRGVVIAYDSRHSSAVEKIEDY
;
A
#
# COMPACT_ATOMS: atom_id res chain seq x y z
N MET A 1 16.54 -4.48 8.14
CA MET A 1 15.43 -5.25 8.74
C MET A 1 15.32 -6.56 7.98
N THR A 2 15.06 -7.68 8.64
CA THR A 2 14.83 -8.96 7.94
C THR A 2 13.36 -9.08 7.54
N TRP A 3 13.06 -9.79 6.45
CA TRP A 3 11.68 -10.04 6.02
C TRP A 3 10.84 -10.72 7.11
N LYS A 4 11.47 -11.55 7.96
CA LYS A 4 10.85 -12.22 9.12
C LYS A 4 10.33 -11.24 10.17
N THR A 5 11.02 -10.12 10.38
CA THR A 5 10.56 -9.09 11.33
C THR A 5 9.30 -8.41 10.79
N GLU A 6 9.27 -8.08 9.51
CA GLU A 6 8.11 -7.43 8.90
C GLU A 6 6.91 -8.38 8.82
N TRP A 7 7.15 -9.64 8.47
CA TRP A 7 6.15 -10.72 8.52
C TRP A 7 5.49 -10.83 9.90
N LYS A 8 6.30 -10.84 10.98
CA LYS A 8 5.80 -10.93 12.35
C LYS A 8 4.93 -9.73 12.73
N LYS A 9 5.30 -8.51 12.32
CA LYS A 9 4.49 -7.31 12.57
C LYS A 9 3.12 -7.43 11.91
N TRP A 10 3.09 -7.82 10.64
CA TRP A 10 1.82 -8.00 9.91
C TRP A 10 0.98 -9.13 10.49
N SER A 11 1.61 -10.25 10.86
CA SER A 11 0.91 -11.40 11.48
C SER A 11 0.29 -11.05 12.84
N ALA A 12 0.89 -10.10 13.57
CA ALA A 12 0.37 -9.61 14.85
C ALA A 12 -0.67 -8.48 14.69
N HIS A 13 -0.92 -7.99 13.47
CA HIS A 13 -1.84 -6.88 13.23
C HIS A 13 -3.29 -7.35 13.37
N LYS A 14 -3.99 -6.81 14.38
CA LYS A 14 -5.35 -7.26 14.73
C LYS A 14 -6.40 -6.96 13.65
N GLU A 15 -6.24 -5.85 12.94
CA GLU A 15 -7.20 -5.34 11.97
C GLU A 15 -6.76 -5.58 10.52
N LEU A 16 -6.08 -6.69 10.25
CA LEU A 16 -5.72 -7.05 8.88
C LEU A 16 -7.00 -7.42 8.10
N PRO A 17 -7.25 -6.87 6.90
CA PRO A 17 -8.37 -7.28 6.06
C PRO A 17 -8.43 -8.80 5.89
N SER A 18 -9.65 -9.35 5.88
CA SER A 18 -9.88 -10.80 5.81
C SER A 18 -9.17 -11.45 4.62
N GLU A 19 -9.18 -10.79 3.47
CA GLU A 19 -8.51 -11.27 2.25
C GLU A 19 -6.98 -11.36 2.41
N LEU A 20 -6.35 -10.30 2.92
CA LEU A 20 -4.90 -10.32 3.19
C LEU A 20 -4.54 -11.37 4.24
N LYS A 21 -5.42 -11.57 5.24
CA LYS A 21 -5.21 -12.57 6.30
C LYS A 21 -5.28 -13.98 5.74
N LYS A 22 -6.22 -14.24 4.83
CA LYS A 22 -6.35 -15.51 4.12
C LYS A 22 -5.11 -15.79 3.27
N GLN A 23 -4.68 -14.81 2.46
CA GLN A 23 -3.46 -14.93 1.66
C GLN A 23 -2.24 -15.24 2.52
N MET A 24 -2.04 -14.52 3.63
CA MET A 24 -0.93 -14.78 4.53
C MET A 24 -0.96 -16.20 5.14
N ALA A 25 -2.14 -16.78 5.37
CA ALA A 25 -2.26 -18.14 5.89
C ALA A 25 -1.83 -19.20 4.87
N GLU A 26 -1.99 -18.91 3.57
CA GLU A 26 -1.69 -19.81 2.47
C GLU A 26 -0.23 -19.70 1.97
N MET A 27 0.48 -18.62 2.31
CA MET A 27 1.85 -18.35 1.83
C MET A 27 2.91 -19.34 2.36
N ASN A 28 3.75 -19.84 1.45
CA ASN A 28 4.97 -20.60 1.75
C ASN A 28 6.17 -19.68 2.08
N GLU A 29 7.30 -20.24 2.55
CA GLU A 29 8.45 -19.42 2.99
C GLU A 29 9.02 -18.50 1.90
N ARG A 30 9.06 -18.97 0.65
CA ARG A 30 9.55 -18.17 -0.48
C ARG A 30 8.64 -16.99 -0.76
N GLU A 31 7.31 -17.19 -0.77
CA GLU A 31 6.33 -16.13 -0.99
C GLU A 31 6.36 -15.09 0.14
N ARG A 32 6.59 -15.54 1.38
CA ARG A 32 6.78 -14.64 2.53
C ARG A 32 8.04 -13.81 2.40
N GLU A 33 9.14 -14.42 1.99
CA GLU A 33 10.36 -13.67 1.74
C GLU A 33 10.14 -12.62 0.65
N GLU A 34 9.61 -13.03 -0.51
CA GLU A 34 9.38 -12.16 -1.66
C GLU A 34 8.41 -11.00 -1.36
N SER A 35 7.41 -11.22 -0.52
CA SER A 35 6.40 -10.20 -0.19
C SER A 35 6.87 -9.21 0.91
N PHE A 36 7.86 -9.59 1.73
CA PHE A 36 8.27 -8.85 2.93
C PHE A 36 9.74 -8.42 2.97
N TYR A 37 10.58 -8.80 1.98
CA TYR A 37 11.99 -8.41 1.97
C TYR A 37 12.25 -6.94 1.63
N LYS A 38 11.31 -6.29 0.93
CA LYS A 38 11.42 -4.87 0.56
C LYS A 38 10.08 -4.14 0.61
N GLN A 39 10.13 -2.84 0.33
CA GLN A 39 8.97 -2.02 0.09
C GLN A 39 8.70 -1.96 -1.42
N LEU A 40 7.44 -1.83 -1.82
CA LEU A 40 7.07 -1.58 -3.20
C LEU A 40 7.65 -0.22 -3.62
N GLU A 41 8.36 -0.20 -4.74
CA GLU A 41 9.11 0.97 -5.21
C GLU A 41 8.27 1.80 -6.19
N PHE A 42 8.55 3.10 -6.20
CA PHE A 42 7.97 4.04 -7.15
C PHE A 42 8.85 4.05 -8.42
N GLY A 43 8.29 3.56 -9.53
CA GLY A 43 8.96 3.61 -10.84
C GLY A 43 8.64 4.89 -11.62
N THR A 44 9.18 4.99 -12.83
CA THR A 44 8.93 6.15 -13.72
C THR A 44 7.45 6.36 -14.03
N GLU A 45 6.66 5.27 -14.05
CA GLU A 45 5.22 5.29 -14.29
C GLU A 45 4.38 5.15 -13.01
N GLY A 46 4.97 5.41 -11.84
CA GLY A 46 4.30 5.23 -10.56
C GLY A 46 4.55 3.86 -9.92
N MET A 47 3.72 3.52 -8.93
CA MET A 47 3.82 2.27 -8.19
C MET A 47 3.02 1.17 -8.88
N ARG A 48 3.70 0.08 -9.21
CA ARG A 48 3.11 -1.12 -9.79
C ARG A 48 3.64 -2.34 -9.08
N GLY A 49 2.77 -3.26 -8.71
CA GLY A 49 3.14 -4.50 -8.03
C GLY A 49 1.99 -5.48 -8.03
N GLU A 50 2.29 -6.74 -7.69
CA GLU A 50 1.27 -7.77 -7.49
C GLU A 50 0.35 -7.40 -6.33
N LEU A 51 -0.94 -7.68 -6.47
CA LEU A 51 -1.90 -7.55 -5.38
C LEU A 51 -1.58 -8.59 -4.31
N GLY A 52 -1.50 -8.16 -3.05
CA GLY A 52 -1.44 -9.10 -1.94
C GLY A 52 -0.84 -8.57 -0.65
N ALA A 53 -0.64 -9.46 0.32
CA ALA A 53 -0.10 -9.10 1.64
C ALA A 53 1.40 -8.85 1.60
N GLY A 54 1.86 -7.88 2.39
CA GLY A 54 3.27 -7.54 2.52
C GLY A 54 3.61 -6.19 1.90
N SER A 55 4.77 -5.66 2.30
CA SER A 55 5.21 -4.32 1.90
C SER A 55 5.69 -4.24 0.46
N ASN A 56 6.05 -5.36 -0.17
CA ASN A 56 6.43 -5.46 -1.58
C ASN A 56 5.23 -5.81 -2.49
N ARG A 57 4.01 -5.52 -2.04
CA ARG A 57 2.77 -5.82 -2.76
C ARG A 57 1.88 -4.58 -2.80
N MET A 58 1.03 -4.51 -3.83
CA MET A 58 -0.04 -3.54 -3.91
C MET A 58 -1.19 -3.99 -2.99
N ASN A 59 -1.53 -3.14 -2.02
CA ASN A 59 -2.60 -3.36 -1.07
C ASN A 59 -2.97 -2.03 -0.41
N ILE A 60 -4.06 -2.07 0.39
CA ILE A 60 -4.57 -0.89 1.09
C ILE A 60 -3.53 -0.18 1.96
N TYR A 61 -2.59 -0.90 2.58
CA TYR A 61 -1.57 -0.29 3.43
C TYR A 61 -0.50 0.43 2.61
N THR A 62 -0.08 -0.17 1.49
CA THR A 62 0.85 0.47 0.55
C THR A 62 0.23 1.74 -0.03
N VAL A 63 -1.03 1.68 -0.47
CA VAL A 63 -1.77 2.84 -0.99
C VAL A 63 -1.89 3.93 0.08
N ARG A 64 -2.36 3.60 1.30
CA ARG A 64 -2.47 4.56 2.41
C ARG A 64 -1.15 5.23 2.74
N LYS A 65 -0.05 4.47 2.77
CA LYS A 65 1.30 5.00 3.05
C LYS A 65 1.71 6.04 2.01
N VAL A 66 1.45 5.76 0.74
CA VAL A 66 1.80 6.65 -0.38
C VAL A 66 0.91 7.89 -0.37
N THR A 67 -0.40 7.73 -0.17
CA THR A 67 -1.34 8.85 -0.06
C THR A 67 -0.98 9.77 1.10
N ALA A 68 -0.65 9.21 2.27
CA ALA A 68 -0.20 10.00 3.42
C ALA A 68 1.12 10.74 3.13
N GLY A 69 2.06 10.09 2.42
CA GLY A 69 3.28 10.72 1.96
C GLY A 69 3.02 11.88 1.00
N LEU A 70 2.13 11.69 0.03
CA LEU A 70 1.71 12.72 -0.93
C LEU A 70 1.03 13.91 -0.24
N ALA A 71 0.14 13.64 0.72
CA ALA A 71 -0.55 14.68 1.48
C ALA A 71 0.45 15.55 2.27
N ARG A 72 1.42 14.92 2.95
CA ARG A 72 2.51 15.64 3.65
C ARG A 72 3.38 16.43 2.68
N TYR A 73 3.71 15.85 1.54
CA TYR A 73 4.49 16.55 0.51
C TYR A 73 3.77 17.81 0.01
N ILE A 74 2.45 17.74 -0.23
CA ILE A 74 1.65 18.90 -0.62
C ILE A 74 1.61 19.95 0.50
N GLU A 75 1.48 19.52 1.75
CA GLU A 75 1.52 20.38 2.92
C GLU A 75 2.83 21.18 3.03
N GLU A 76 3.97 20.52 2.78
CA GLU A 76 5.29 21.16 2.75
C GLU A 76 5.42 22.22 1.64
N LYS A 77 4.54 22.23 0.63
CA LYS A 77 4.49 23.27 -0.41
C LYS A 77 3.63 24.47 -0.05
N GLY A 78 3.08 24.51 1.17
CA GLY A 78 2.37 25.65 1.74
C GLY A 78 0.86 25.69 1.42
N THR A 79 0.18 26.65 2.03
CA THR A 79 -1.30 26.75 2.06
C THR A 79 -1.93 26.86 0.67
N GLU A 80 -1.29 27.59 -0.25
CA GLU A 80 -1.81 27.73 -1.61
C GLU A 80 -1.75 26.40 -2.39
N ALA A 81 -0.73 25.56 -2.14
CA ALA A 81 -0.67 24.23 -2.74
C ALA A 81 -1.81 23.34 -2.23
N LYS A 82 -2.12 23.39 -0.93
CA LYS A 82 -3.27 22.67 -0.34
C LYS A 82 -4.61 23.10 -0.95
N LYS A 83 -4.83 24.40 -1.15
CA LYS A 83 -6.08 24.95 -1.69
C LYS A 83 -6.38 24.54 -3.13
N ARG A 84 -5.35 24.21 -3.92
CA ARG A 84 -5.52 23.76 -5.32
C ARG A 84 -6.24 22.41 -5.44
N GLY A 85 -6.30 21.63 -4.37
CA GLY A 85 -6.91 20.30 -4.37
C GLY A 85 -6.09 19.26 -5.13
N VAL A 86 -6.66 18.05 -5.25
CA VAL A 86 -6.06 16.92 -5.97
C VAL A 86 -7.08 16.35 -6.95
N VAL A 87 -6.61 15.92 -8.12
CA VAL A 87 -7.44 15.21 -9.11
C VAL A 87 -7.17 13.71 -8.94
N ILE A 88 -8.23 12.95 -8.71
CA ILE A 88 -8.17 11.49 -8.60
C ILE A 88 -8.89 10.90 -9.81
N ALA A 89 -8.18 10.07 -10.56
CA ALA A 89 -8.70 9.35 -11.71
C ALA A 89 -8.31 7.87 -11.61
N TYR A 90 -9.12 7.00 -12.20
CA TYR A 90 -8.91 5.57 -12.20
C TYR A 90 -9.24 4.99 -13.58
N ASP A 91 -8.61 3.87 -13.93
CA ASP A 91 -8.94 3.11 -15.15
C ASP A 91 -9.88 1.93 -14.84
N SER A 92 -10.28 1.18 -15.86
CA SER A 92 -11.28 0.10 -15.77
C SER A 92 -10.79 -1.20 -15.10
N ARG A 93 -9.58 -1.25 -14.52
CA ARG A 93 -9.07 -2.48 -13.89
C ARG A 93 -9.86 -2.87 -12.65
N HIS A 94 -9.94 -4.18 -12.42
CA HIS A 94 -10.47 -4.73 -11.17
C HIS A 94 -9.65 -4.18 -9.99
N SER A 95 -10.34 -3.75 -8.93
CA SER A 95 -9.80 -3.03 -7.75
C SER A 95 -9.52 -1.53 -7.89
N SER A 96 -9.55 -0.94 -9.09
CA SER A 96 -9.33 0.51 -9.28
C SER A 96 -10.36 1.39 -8.57
N ALA A 97 -11.60 0.90 -8.36
CA ALA A 97 -12.66 1.62 -7.66
C ALA A 97 -12.67 1.39 -6.13
N VAL A 98 -12.05 0.30 -5.64
CA VAL A 98 -12.03 -0.06 -4.20
C VAL A 98 -10.96 0.73 -3.45
N GLU A 99 -9.97 1.28 -4.16
CA GLU A 99 -8.95 2.18 -3.61
C GLU A 99 -9.44 3.62 -3.41
N LYS A 100 -10.74 3.88 -3.61
CA LYS A 100 -11.34 5.11 -3.08
C LYS A 100 -11.13 5.13 -1.57
N ILE A 101 -10.28 6.06 -1.13
CA ILE A 101 -10.25 6.50 0.25
C ILE A 101 -11.49 7.37 0.41
N GLU A 102 -12.64 6.71 0.58
CA GLU A 102 -13.82 7.33 1.17
C GLU A 102 -13.43 7.57 2.65
N ASP A 103 -13.64 8.80 3.12
CA ASP A 103 -13.30 9.34 4.44
C ASP A 103 -11.89 9.94 4.59
N TYR A 104 -11.75 11.20 4.13
CA TYR A 104 -11.22 12.34 4.90
C TYR A 104 -11.82 13.65 4.39
#